data_AF-A0A8B7C916-F1
#
_entry.id   AF-A0A8B7C916-F1
#
_cell.length_a   1.000
_cell.length_b   1.000
_cell.length_c   1.000
_cell.angle_alpha   90.00
_cell.angle_beta   90.00
_cell.angle_gamma   90.00
#
_symmetry.space_group_name_H-M   'P 1'
#
loop_
_entity.id
_entity.type
_entity.pdbx_description
1 polymer ?
#
loop_
_entity_poly.entity_id
_entity_poly.type
_entity_poly.pdbx_seq_one_letter_code
_entity_poly.pdbx_strand_id
1 'polypeptide(L)'
;MALGGAVKVVLGSVAFGIFWVLAVFPAVPFLPIGRTAGSLLGAILMVIFRVISPDEAYDAIDLPILGLLFGTMVVSVFLERADMFKYLGKLLSWKSRGGKDLLFRICLISAIASALFTNDTCCVVLTEFILKVARQNNLPPQPFLLALASSANIGSAATPIGNPQNLVIAVQSGISFERFLLGVLPAMIAGILVNAAILMAYFWKILSLEKDEEVASVAGDVVVDDDVNLHRFSPATMSHVTSMNSQELGSAVDPVRALGLRSRANSVDIDMPAAWSGGIESMRTSNASREVAEGAGISVSRDEAVISRSVVRGINNLRSSPRGDASVQSSDEEGSIKTWKRLWWKTGVYIVTVGMLIALLMGLNMSWSAITAALALVVLDFKDARPCLEKVSYSLLIFFCGMFITVDGFNKTGIPSALWEFVEPHARIDSAHGVALLTLVILILSNVASNVPTVLLLGARVAASAKLTSPDEETKAWLILAWVSTVAGNLSLLGSAANLIVCEQARRAQPFGYNLSFFSHLRFGVPSTLIVTAIGLLLIMSY
;
A
#
# COMPACT_ATOMS: atom_id res chain seq x y z
N MET A 1 26.05 31.92 -6.94
CA MET A 1 26.52 31.21 -8.16
C MET A 1 25.76 31.74 -9.38
N ALA A 2 26.35 31.85 -10.57
CA ALA A 2 25.63 32.37 -11.75
C ALA A 2 24.55 31.38 -12.23
N LEU A 3 23.35 31.88 -12.53
CA LEU A 3 22.29 31.11 -13.19
C LEU A 3 22.83 30.50 -14.49
N GLY A 4 22.38 29.28 -14.83
CA GLY A 4 22.70 28.69 -16.13
C GLY A 4 22.25 29.58 -17.29
N GLY A 5 22.70 29.29 -18.52
CA GLY A 5 22.21 30.00 -19.69
C GLY A 5 20.68 30.00 -19.73
N ALA A 6 20.04 31.13 -20.07
CA ALA A 6 18.59 31.32 -19.91
C ALA A 6 17.75 30.19 -20.53
N VAL A 7 18.18 29.65 -21.66
CA VAL A 7 17.55 28.48 -22.32
C VAL A 7 17.60 27.23 -21.45
N LYS A 8 18.77 26.93 -20.85
CA LYS A 8 18.95 25.79 -19.94
C LYS A 8 18.07 25.92 -18.69
N VAL A 9 17.95 27.14 -18.15
CA VAL A 9 17.11 27.43 -16.99
C VAL A 9 15.64 27.18 -17.34
N VAL A 10 15.13 27.79 -18.41
CA VAL A 10 13.73 27.64 -18.84
C VAL A 10 13.38 26.19 -19.15
N LEU A 11 14.18 25.52 -19.99
CA LEU A 11 13.91 24.14 -20.39
C LEU A 11 14.05 23.16 -19.22
N GLY A 12 15.03 23.37 -18.34
CA GLY A 12 15.18 22.60 -17.09
C GLY A 12 14.01 22.79 -16.15
N SER A 13 13.51 24.01 -15.98
CA SER A 13 12.29 24.27 -15.20
C SER A 13 11.06 23.60 -15.80
N VAL A 14 10.92 23.60 -17.13
CA VAL A 14 9.80 22.91 -17.80
C VAL A 14 9.88 21.40 -17.58
N ALA A 15 11.05 20.78 -17.79
CA ALA A 15 11.24 19.35 -17.55
C ALA A 15 10.98 18.97 -16.09
N PHE A 16 11.49 19.76 -15.14
CA PHE A 16 11.24 19.56 -13.71
C PHE A 16 9.76 19.74 -13.36
N GLY A 17 9.10 20.74 -13.94
CA GLY A 17 7.67 20.98 -13.73
C GLY A 17 6.80 19.82 -14.21
N ILE A 18 7.11 19.25 -15.38
CA ILE A 18 6.44 18.05 -15.90
C ILE A 18 6.64 16.87 -14.96
N PHE A 19 7.88 16.60 -14.56
CA PHE A 19 8.20 15.59 -13.56
C PHE A 19 7.39 15.78 -12.28
N TRP A 20 7.41 17.00 -11.73
CA TRP A 20 6.76 17.33 -10.48
C TRP A 20 5.25 17.09 -10.53
N VAL A 21 4.57 17.57 -11.58
CA VAL A 21 3.13 17.32 -11.77
C VAL A 21 2.85 15.82 -11.82
N LEU A 22 3.62 15.05 -12.59
CA LEU A 22 3.39 13.61 -12.74
C LEU A 22 3.81 12.78 -11.53
N ALA A 23 4.76 13.25 -10.72
CA ALA A 23 5.18 12.60 -9.50
C ALA A 23 4.19 12.83 -8.34
N VAL A 24 3.65 14.04 -8.24
CA VAL A 24 2.75 14.47 -7.16
C VAL A 24 1.31 14.02 -7.40
N PHE A 25 0.79 14.14 -8.63
CA PHE A 25 -0.59 13.79 -8.94
C PHE A 25 -0.69 12.35 -9.46
N PRO A 26 -1.32 11.41 -8.74
CA PRO A 26 -1.34 9.98 -9.10
C PRO A 26 -2.01 9.67 -10.44
N ALA A 27 -2.89 10.56 -10.93
CA ALA A 27 -3.51 10.48 -12.24
C ALA A 27 -3.83 11.89 -12.73
N VAL A 28 -3.17 12.31 -13.81
CA VAL A 28 -3.51 13.55 -14.51
C VAL A 28 -4.62 13.21 -15.52
N PRO A 29 -5.80 13.86 -15.47
CA PRO A 29 -6.99 13.43 -16.22
C PRO A 29 -6.80 13.27 -17.74
N PHE A 30 -5.88 14.04 -18.32
CA PHE A 30 -5.59 14.04 -19.75
C PHE A 30 -4.35 13.22 -20.13
N LEU A 31 -3.64 12.65 -19.15
CA LEU A 31 -2.41 11.90 -19.38
C LEU A 31 -2.33 10.70 -18.42
N PRO A 32 -2.74 9.49 -18.85
CA PRO A 32 -2.77 8.29 -18.01
C PRO A 32 -1.36 7.69 -17.82
N ILE A 33 -0.41 8.53 -17.44
CA ILE A 33 0.98 8.17 -17.17
C ILE A 33 1.15 8.09 -15.65
N GLY A 34 1.54 6.92 -15.14
CA GLY A 34 1.83 6.74 -13.72
C GLY A 34 3.10 7.46 -13.27
N ARG A 35 3.25 7.67 -11.96
CA ARG A 35 4.39 8.37 -11.33
C ARG A 35 5.76 7.90 -11.83
N THR A 36 5.94 6.59 -12.02
CA THR A 36 7.19 6.01 -12.55
C THR A 36 7.52 6.51 -13.96
N ALA A 37 6.55 6.49 -14.86
CA ALA A 37 6.75 6.93 -16.24
C ALA A 37 6.90 8.45 -16.32
N GLY A 38 6.23 9.21 -15.44
CA GLY A 38 6.45 10.65 -15.29
C GLY A 38 7.88 11.00 -14.85
N SER A 39 8.45 10.20 -13.95
CA SER A 39 9.84 10.32 -13.51
C SER A 39 10.84 10.07 -14.63
N LEU A 40 10.64 9.01 -15.41
CA LEU A 40 11.44 8.74 -16.61
C LEU A 40 11.31 9.85 -17.66
N LEU A 41 10.10 10.35 -17.89
CA LEU A 41 9.87 11.44 -18.82
C LEU A 41 10.64 12.70 -18.42
N GLY A 42 10.61 13.07 -17.13
CA GLY A 42 11.43 14.16 -16.59
C GLY A 42 12.92 13.98 -16.89
N ALA A 43 13.44 12.79 -16.61
CA ALA A 43 14.84 12.46 -16.84
C ALA A 43 15.24 12.54 -18.32
N ILE A 44 14.41 11.97 -19.20
CA ILE A 44 14.63 12.02 -20.65
C ILE A 44 14.58 13.46 -21.15
N LEU A 45 13.63 14.28 -20.67
CA LEU A 45 13.55 15.69 -21.06
C LEU A 45 14.77 16.48 -20.60
N MET A 46 15.33 16.22 -19.41
CA MET A 46 16.57 16.86 -18.95
C MET A 46 17.75 16.59 -19.91
N VAL A 47 17.84 15.39 -20.47
CA VAL A 47 18.87 15.03 -21.45
C VAL A 47 18.56 15.61 -22.84
N ILE A 48 17.32 15.49 -23.33
CA ILE A 48 16.90 16.01 -24.65
C ILE A 48 17.08 17.52 -24.72
N PHE A 49 16.70 18.24 -23.65
CA PHE A 49 16.88 19.69 -23.55
C PHE A 49 18.34 20.10 -23.29
N ARG A 50 19.27 19.14 -23.19
CA ARG A 50 20.70 19.36 -22.92
C ARG A 50 20.93 20.16 -21.64
N VAL A 51 20.06 19.97 -20.65
CA VAL A 51 20.28 20.48 -19.29
C VAL A 51 21.41 19.70 -18.65
N ILE A 52 21.45 18.39 -18.91
CA ILE A 52 22.53 17.47 -18.58
C ILE A 52 22.89 16.62 -19.79
N SER A 53 24.12 16.14 -19.82
CA SER A 53 24.56 15.13 -20.77
C SER A 53 24.05 13.72 -20.38
N PRO A 54 24.02 12.77 -21.32
CA PRO A 54 23.69 11.37 -21.00
C PRO A 54 24.59 10.76 -19.94
N ASP A 55 25.90 11.03 -20.00
CA ASP A 55 26.87 10.48 -19.03
C ASP A 55 26.60 11.03 -17.62
N GLU A 56 26.38 12.34 -17.50
CA GLU A 56 25.97 12.96 -16.23
C GLU A 56 24.64 12.42 -15.71
N ALA A 57 23.71 12.05 -16.60
CA ALA A 57 22.46 11.43 -16.20
C ALA A 57 22.70 10.04 -15.60
N TYR A 58 23.60 9.22 -16.17
CA TYR A 58 23.96 7.95 -15.56
C TYR A 58 24.68 8.13 -14.22
N ASP A 59 25.58 9.11 -14.12
CA ASP A 59 26.30 9.43 -12.89
C ASP A 59 25.37 9.94 -11.77
N ALA A 60 24.25 10.57 -12.13
CA ALA A 60 23.25 11.02 -11.16
C ALA A 60 22.53 9.86 -10.46
N ILE A 61 22.57 8.63 -11.00
CA ILE A 61 21.87 7.48 -10.42
C ILE A 61 22.65 6.93 -9.22
N ASP A 62 22.07 7.03 -8.03
CA ASP A 62 22.67 6.49 -6.80
C ASP A 62 22.44 4.98 -6.64
N LEU A 63 23.44 4.18 -7.06
CA LEU A 63 23.41 2.72 -6.94
C LEU A 63 23.34 2.21 -5.49
N PRO A 64 24.06 2.77 -4.51
CA PRO A 64 23.88 2.41 -3.11
C PRO A 64 22.42 2.49 -2.65
N ILE A 65 21.73 3.60 -2.92
CA ILE A 65 20.32 3.77 -2.54
C ILE A 65 19.44 2.72 -3.24
N LEU A 66 19.63 2.50 -4.54
CA LEU A 66 18.85 1.49 -5.28
C LEU A 66 19.09 0.07 -4.76
N GLY A 67 20.34 -0.28 -4.47
CA GLY A 67 20.71 -1.58 -3.90
C GLY A 67 20.07 -1.81 -2.53
N LEU A 68 19.99 -0.76 -1.72
CA LEU A 68 19.36 -0.80 -0.41
C LEU A 68 17.83 -0.92 -0.49
N LEU A 69 17.20 -0.15 -1.37
CA LEU A 69 15.77 -0.27 -1.66
C LEU A 69 15.42 -1.67 -2.14
N PHE A 70 16.18 -2.21 -3.09
CA PHE A 70 15.99 -3.56 -3.59
C PHE A 70 16.15 -4.61 -2.49
N GLY A 71 17.24 -4.56 -1.72
CA GLY A 71 17.50 -5.52 -0.66
C GLY A 71 16.41 -5.52 0.42
N THR A 72 15.99 -4.35 0.88
CA THR A 72 14.92 -4.20 1.89
C THR A 72 13.55 -4.65 1.38
N MET A 73 13.24 -4.44 0.09
CA MET A 73 12.01 -4.97 -0.52
C MET A 73 12.00 -6.50 -0.55
N VAL A 74 13.11 -7.13 -0.97
CA VAL A 74 13.22 -8.60 -0.98
C VAL A 74 13.06 -9.16 0.44
N VAL A 75 13.76 -8.58 1.42
CA VAL A 75 13.63 -8.97 2.84
C VAL A 75 12.18 -8.85 3.32
N SER A 76 11.49 -7.76 2.95
CA SER A 76 10.08 -7.54 3.30
C SER A 76 9.16 -8.62 2.70
N VAL A 77 9.38 -9.03 1.45
CA VAL A 77 8.62 -10.12 0.81
C VAL A 77 8.82 -11.45 1.54
N PHE A 78 10.04 -11.76 1.96
CA PHE A 78 10.31 -12.99 2.73
C PHE A 78 9.67 -12.96 4.12
N LEU A 79 9.67 -11.80 4.79
CA LEU A 79 8.99 -11.63 6.08
C LEU A 79 7.46 -11.77 5.96
N GLU A 80 6.88 -11.27 4.86
CA GLU A 80 5.47 -11.48 4.54
C GLU A 80 5.17 -12.97 4.40
N ARG A 81 5.97 -13.70 3.62
CA ARG A 81 5.85 -15.16 3.45
C ARG A 81 6.10 -15.93 4.76
N ALA A 82 6.87 -15.38 5.68
CA ALA A 82 7.11 -15.94 7.02
C ALA A 82 5.94 -15.71 8.00
N ASP A 83 4.84 -15.09 7.56
CA ASP A 83 3.66 -14.74 8.35
C ASP A 83 3.93 -13.65 9.43
N MET A 84 5.02 -12.88 9.33
CA MET A 84 5.37 -11.81 10.28
C MET A 84 4.20 -10.86 10.53
N PHE A 85 3.58 -10.41 9.45
CA PHE A 85 2.43 -9.52 9.45
C PHE A 85 1.17 -10.10 10.10
N LYS A 86 0.96 -11.42 9.98
CA LYS A 86 -0.13 -12.11 10.68
C LYS A 86 0.10 -12.10 12.19
N TYR A 87 1.35 -12.22 12.64
CA TYR A 87 1.69 -12.11 14.05
C TYR A 87 1.49 -10.67 14.57
N LEU A 88 1.84 -9.64 13.78
CA LEU A 88 1.52 -8.24 14.10
C LEU A 88 0.01 -8.00 14.24
N GLY A 89 -0.78 -8.50 13.28
CA GLY A 89 -2.25 -8.44 13.35
C GLY A 89 -2.81 -9.14 14.60
N LYS A 90 -2.25 -10.30 14.96
CA LYS A 90 -2.63 -11.01 16.18
C LYS A 90 -2.28 -10.19 17.43
N LEU A 91 -1.09 -9.57 17.47
CA LEU A 91 -0.64 -8.74 18.59
C LEU A 91 -1.56 -7.53 18.84
N LEU A 92 -2.11 -6.93 17.78
CA LEU A 92 -3.10 -5.87 17.87
C LEU A 92 -4.38 -6.33 18.62
N SER A 93 -4.85 -7.55 18.33
CA SER A 93 -6.11 -8.08 18.87
C SER A 93 -6.00 -8.84 20.21
N TRP A 94 -4.83 -9.43 20.51
CA TRP A 94 -4.69 -10.49 21.53
C TRP A 94 -5.01 -10.09 22.98
N LYS A 95 -5.13 -8.79 23.28
CA LYS A 95 -5.47 -8.33 24.64
C LYS A 95 -6.16 -6.96 24.64
N SER A 96 -6.90 -6.63 23.59
CA SER A 96 -7.54 -5.32 23.46
C SER A 96 -8.61 -5.14 24.54
N ARG A 97 -8.48 -4.13 25.41
CA ARG A 97 -9.41 -3.82 26.51
C ARG A 97 -10.48 -2.78 26.13
N GLY A 98 -10.60 -2.45 24.83
CA GLY A 98 -11.56 -1.49 24.27
C GLY A 98 -10.95 -0.60 23.20
N GLY A 99 -11.74 0.33 22.65
CA GLY A 99 -11.32 1.20 21.54
C GLY A 99 -10.11 2.08 21.84
N LYS A 100 -9.97 2.59 23.07
CA LYS A 100 -8.82 3.43 23.49
C LYS A 100 -7.50 2.64 23.53
N ASP A 101 -7.54 1.42 24.09
CA ASP A 101 -6.37 0.53 24.12
C ASP A 101 -5.97 0.09 22.72
N LEU A 102 -6.97 -0.23 21.86
CA LEU A 102 -6.72 -0.55 20.46
C LEU A 102 -6.04 0.61 19.71
N LEU A 103 -6.51 1.85 19.90
CA LEU A 103 -5.95 3.03 19.25
C LEU A 103 -4.48 3.23 19.63
N PHE A 104 -4.16 3.15 20.92
CA PHE A 104 -2.79 3.29 21.41
C PHE A 104 -1.87 2.19 20.86
N ARG A 105 -2.35 0.94 20.84
CA ARG A 105 -1.61 -0.19 20.28
C ARG A 105 -1.35 -0.05 18.80
N ILE A 106 -2.34 0.45 18.04
CA ILE A 106 -2.16 0.73 16.62
C ILE A 106 -1.07 1.78 16.43
N CYS A 107 -1.05 2.84 17.25
CA CYS A 107 0.01 3.83 17.16
C CYS A 107 1.40 3.20 17.40
N LEU A 108 1.55 2.44 18.49
CA LEU A 108 2.82 1.82 18.85
C LEU A 108 3.29 0.77 17.84
N ILE A 109 2.42 -0.18 17.48
CA ILE A 109 2.79 -1.28 16.58
C ILE A 109 3.05 -0.75 15.17
N SER A 110 2.25 0.20 14.68
CA SER A 110 2.48 0.79 13.35
C SER A 110 3.79 1.57 13.31
N ALA A 111 4.14 2.30 14.38
CA ALA A 111 5.39 3.04 14.44
C ALA A 111 6.61 2.11 14.44
N ILE A 112 6.59 1.05 15.27
CA ILE A 112 7.68 0.08 15.34
C ILE A 112 7.79 -0.69 14.02
N ALA A 113 6.66 -1.15 13.47
CA ALA A 113 6.66 -1.87 12.20
C ALA A 113 7.17 -0.99 11.05
N SER A 114 6.77 0.27 10.99
CA SER A 114 7.24 1.23 9.97
C SER A 114 8.69 1.71 10.18
N ALA A 115 9.24 1.60 11.39
CA ALA A 115 10.65 1.85 11.65
C ALA A 115 11.54 0.67 11.22
N LEU A 116 11.06 -0.56 11.39
CA LEU A 116 11.81 -1.77 11.06
C LEU A 116 11.64 -2.22 9.60
N PHE A 117 10.51 -1.84 8.99
CA PHE A 117 10.13 -2.22 7.63
C PHE A 117 9.74 -0.97 6.84
N THR A 118 9.62 -1.09 5.53
CA THR A 118 9.18 0.04 4.69
C THR A 118 7.75 0.45 5.07
N ASN A 119 7.53 1.76 5.23
CA ASN A 119 6.25 2.37 5.56
C ASN A 119 5.08 1.87 4.68
N ASP A 120 5.30 1.80 3.36
CA ASP A 120 4.31 1.35 2.38
C ASP A 120 3.79 -0.07 2.68
N THR A 121 4.71 -1.01 2.93
CA THR A 121 4.36 -2.41 3.26
C THR A 121 3.59 -2.49 4.57
N CYS A 122 4.00 -1.73 5.58
CA CYS A 122 3.32 -1.66 6.87
C CYS A 122 1.87 -1.16 6.70
N CYS A 123 1.67 -0.08 5.95
CA CYS A 123 0.35 0.49 5.71
C CYS A 123 -0.58 -0.44 4.91
N VAL A 124 -0.07 -1.11 3.87
CA VAL A 124 -0.90 -2.06 3.08
C VAL A 124 -1.47 -3.15 3.99
N VAL A 125 -0.58 -3.81 4.71
CA VAL A 125 -0.93 -4.97 5.51
C VAL A 125 -1.79 -4.58 6.71
N LEU A 126 -1.36 -3.60 7.51
CA LEU A 126 -2.04 -3.30 8.77
C LEU A 126 -3.43 -2.69 8.54
N THR A 127 -3.68 -2.04 7.41
CA THR A 127 -5.01 -1.48 7.09
C THR A 127 -6.08 -2.57 7.09
N GLU A 128 -5.83 -3.70 6.41
CA GLU A 128 -6.80 -4.81 6.35
C GLU A 128 -7.09 -5.40 7.73
N PHE A 129 -6.04 -5.62 8.53
CA PHE A 129 -6.20 -6.13 9.90
C PHE A 129 -6.95 -5.14 10.78
N ILE A 130 -6.65 -3.86 10.70
CA ILE A 130 -7.29 -2.81 11.50
C ILE A 130 -8.77 -2.70 11.15
N LEU A 131 -9.14 -2.71 9.87
CA LEU A 131 -10.54 -2.69 9.46
C LEU A 131 -11.31 -3.91 9.96
N LYS A 132 -10.69 -5.09 9.87
CA LYS A 132 -11.27 -6.33 10.40
C LYS A 132 -11.50 -6.25 11.90
N VAL A 133 -10.50 -5.80 12.67
CA VAL A 133 -10.61 -5.69 14.13
C VAL A 133 -11.61 -4.60 14.53
N ALA A 134 -11.60 -3.45 13.87
CA ALA A 134 -12.55 -2.37 14.14
C ALA A 134 -14.00 -2.87 13.97
N ARG A 135 -14.30 -3.54 12.85
CA ARG A 135 -15.61 -4.14 12.58
C ARG A 135 -16.00 -5.20 13.60
N GLN A 136 -15.07 -6.10 13.96
CA GLN A 136 -15.34 -7.17 14.94
C GLN A 136 -15.68 -6.63 16.33
N ASN A 137 -15.24 -5.41 16.65
CA ASN A 137 -15.52 -4.75 17.91
C ASN A 137 -16.56 -3.61 17.75
N ASN A 138 -17.26 -3.53 16.60
CA ASN A 138 -18.21 -2.48 16.25
C ASN A 138 -17.69 -1.03 16.30
N LEU A 139 -16.37 -0.85 16.31
CA LEU A 139 -15.73 0.46 16.40
C LEU A 139 -15.66 1.18 15.03
N PRO A 140 -15.77 2.53 15.01
CA PRO A 140 -15.62 3.29 13.77
C PRO A 140 -14.17 3.20 13.25
N PRO A 141 -13.93 2.95 11.95
CA PRO A 141 -12.59 2.72 11.42
C PRO A 141 -11.72 3.99 11.35
N GLN A 142 -12.35 5.17 11.28
CA GLN A 142 -11.67 6.44 11.03
C GLN A 142 -10.51 6.76 11.99
N PRO A 143 -10.66 6.67 13.33
CA PRO A 143 -9.57 6.99 14.26
C PRO A 143 -8.38 6.06 14.09
N PHE A 144 -8.63 4.80 13.78
CA PHE A 144 -7.61 3.76 13.66
C PHE A 144 -6.83 3.86 12.35
N LEU A 145 -7.48 4.25 11.25
CA LEU A 145 -6.80 4.52 9.99
C LEU A 145 -5.92 5.78 10.08
N LEU A 146 -6.41 6.83 10.75
CA LEU A 146 -5.59 8.01 11.05
C LEU A 146 -4.42 7.67 11.96
N ALA A 147 -4.63 6.84 12.98
CA ALA A 147 -3.59 6.34 13.87
C ALA A 147 -2.51 5.54 13.12
N LEU A 148 -2.92 4.64 12.21
CA LEU A 148 -2.00 3.89 11.35
C LEU A 148 -1.17 4.83 10.49
N ALA A 149 -1.80 5.69 9.69
CA ALA A 149 -1.11 6.56 8.75
C ALA A 149 -0.14 7.52 9.47
N SER A 150 -0.63 8.19 10.52
CA SER A 150 0.17 9.17 11.27
C SER A 150 1.35 8.54 12.00
N SER A 151 1.13 7.40 12.65
CA SER A 151 2.16 6.72 13.42
C SER A 151 3.15 5.98 12.54
N ALA A 152 2.73 5.50 11.35
CA ALA A 152 3.64 4.89 10.39
C ALA A 152 4.62 5.93 9.82
N ASN A 153 4.18 7.15 9.52
CA ASN A 153 5.09 8.23 9.13
C ASN A 153 6.04 8.58 10.29
N ILE A 154 5.54 8.87 11.50
CA ILE A 154 6.38 9.20 12.67
C ILE A 154 7.39 8.08 12.98
N GLY A 155 6.95 6.81 12.93
CA GLY A 155 7.81 5.66 13.18
C GLY A 155 8.90 5.50 12.11
N SER A 156 8.54 5.63 10.84
CA SER A 156 9.52 5.54 9.73
C SER A 156 10.61 6.60 9.80
N ALA A 157 10.35 7.73 10.47
CA ALA A 157 11.32 8.81 10.63
C ALA A 157 12.57 8.36 11.41
N ALA A 158 12.45 7.37 12.29
CA ALA A 158 13.52 6.94 13.19
C ALA A 158 14.64 6.15 12.52
N THR A 159 14.43 5.58 11.33
CA THR A 159 15.42 4.75 10.65
C THR A 159 15.61 5.15 9.19
N PRO A 160 16.81 4.91 8.63
CA PRO A 160 17.06 5.04 7.19
C PRO A 160 16.14 4.15 6.34
N ILE A 161 15.89 2.91 6.77
CA ILE A 161 15.12 1.91 6.01
C ILE A 161 13.61 2.11 6.08
N GLY A 162 13.10 2.89 7.04
CA GLY A 162 11.67 3.06 7.26
C GLY A 162 10.98 3.74 6.07
N ASN A 163 11.66 4.69 5.40
CA ASN A 163 11.14 5.31 4.20
C ASN A 163 12.27 5.69 3.21
N PRO A 164 11.95 5.86 1.92
CA PRO A 164 12.99 6.13 0.92
C PRO A 164 13.69 7.49 1.06
N GLN A 165 13.04 8.50 1.64
CA GLN A 165 13.67 9.82 1.81
C GLN A 165 14.75 9.79 2.90
N ASN A 166 14.52 9.07 4.00
CA ASN A 166 15.51 8.89 5.05
C ASN A 166 16.70 8.09 4.54
N LEU A 167 16.46 7.20 3.58
CA LEU A 167 17.51 6.49 2.89
C LEU A 167 18.45 7.42 2.12
N VAL A 168 17.86 8.33 1.35
CA VAL A 168 18.60 9.38 0.64
C VAL A 168 19.41 10.21 1.64
N ILE A 169 18.80 10.63 2.75
CA ILE A 169 19.48 11.39 3.80
C ILE A 169 20.66 10.60 4.36
N ALA A 170 20.46 9.35 4.74
CA ALA A 170 21.48 8.54 5.37
C ALA A 170 22.68 8.29 4.44
N VAL A 171 22.43 8.04 3.14
CA VAL A 171 23.50 7.83 2.15
C VAL A 171 24.22 9.14 1.82
N GLN A 172 23.50 10.25 1.62
CA GLN A 172 24.12 11.55 1.28
C GLN A 172 24.88 12.19 2.45
N SER A 173 24.36 12.02 3.67
CA SER A 173 25.01 12.54 4.88
C SER A 173 26.20 11.68 5.34
N GLY A 174 26.24 10.41 4.94
CA GLY A 174 27.21 9.43 5.45
C GLY A 174 27.01 9.08 6.94
N ILE A 175 25.89 9.48 7.55
CA ILE A 175 25.59 9.19 8.96
C ILE A 175 25.39 7.67 9.11
N SER A 176 26.09 7.06 10.06
CA SER A 176 25.89 5.64 10.38
C SER A 176 24.46 5.37 10.88
N PHE A 177 23.93 4.19 10.59
CA PHE A 177 22.56 3.82 10.96
C PHE A 177 22.29 4.01 12.46
N GLU A 178 23.25 3.64 13.31
CA GLU A 178 23.16 3.80 14.77
C GLU A 178 23.03 5.28 15.19
N ARG A 179 23.80 6.20 14.59
CA ARG A 179 23.78 7.63 14.93
C ARG A 179 22.50 8.27 14.46
N PHE A 180 22.04 7.89 13.26
CA PHE A 180 20.74 8.31 12.74
C PHE A 180 19.62 7.86 13.69
N LEU A 181 19.62 6.59 14.08
CA LEU A 181 18.63 6.04 14.99
C LEU A 181 18.66 6.74 16.34
N LEU A 182 19.83 6.87 16.98
CA LEU A 182 19.95 7.51 18.30
C LEU A 182 19.54 8.99 18.29
N GLY A 183 19.81 9.71 17.20
CA GLY A 183 19.43 11.11 17.06
C GLY A 183 17.92 11.33 16.91
N VAL A 184 17.20 10.43 16.21
CA VAL A 184 15.77 10.60 15.93
C VAL A 184 14.87 9.77 16.87
N LEU A 185 15.38 8.71 17.49
CA LEU A 185 14.59 7.82 18.34
C LEU A 185 13.87 8.54 19.51
N PRO A 186 14.50 9.48 20.24
CA PRO A 186 13.80 10.24 21.27
C PRO A 186 12.62 11.04 20.70
N ALA A 187 12.82 11.69 19.55
CA ALA A 187 11.77 12.42 18.83
C ALA A 187 10.64 11.49 18.40
N MET A 188 10.95 10.30 17.89
CA MET A 188 9.95 9.29 17.52
C MET A 188 9.13 8.85 18.73
N ILE A 189 9.76 8.50 19.85
CA ILE A 189 9.04 8.05 21.06
C ILE A 189 8.09 9.14 21.56
N ALA A 190 8.61 10.37 21.73
CA ALA A 190 7.79 11.50 22.16
C ALA A 190 6.67 11.81 21.16
N GLY A 191 6.99 11.81 19.86
CA GLY A 191 6.04 12.05 18.78
C GLY A 191 4.90 11.03 18.75
N ILE A 192 5.18 9.75 18.98
CA ILE A 192 4.16 8.70 19.05
C ILE A 192 3.27 8.87 20.28
N LEU A 193 3.84 9.16 21.45
CA LEU A 193 3.05 9.39 22.67
C LEU A 193 2.13 10.60 22.51
N VAL A 194 2.63 11.68 21.94
CA VAL A 194 1.87 12.90 21.69
C VAL A 194 0.80 12.67 20.62
N ASN A 195 1.15 12.04 19.50
CA ASN A 195 0.19 11.71 18.44
C ASN A 195 -0.95 10.82 18.99
N ALA A 196 -0.62 9.81 19.79
CA ALA A 196 -1.61 8.97 20.44
C ALA A 196 -2.48 9.77 21.42
N ALA A 197 -1.90 10.69 22.21
CA ALA A 197 -2.64 11.55 23.12
C ALA A 197 -3.61 12.49 22.37
N ILE A 198 -3.17 13.11 21.27
CA ILE A 198 -4.02 13.97 20.43
C ILE A 198 -5.16 13.15 19.83
N LEU A 199 -4.89 11.97 19.28
CA LEU A 199 -5.91 11.07 18.73
C LEU A 199 -6.92 10.64 19.80
N MET A 200 -6.44 10.26 20.99
CA MET A 200 -7.31 9.88 22.11
C MET A 200 -8.18 11.05 22.57
N ALA A 201 -7.64 12.27 22.66
CA ALA A 201 -8.40 13.46 23.04
C ALA A 201 -9.43 13.83 21.97
N TYR A 202 -9.04 13.81 20.69
CA TYR A 202 -9.89 14.18 19.56
C TYR A 202 -11.07 13.21 19.39
N PHE A 203 -10.83 11.91 19.56
CA PHE A 203 -11.84 10.86 19.44
C PHE A 203 -12.37 10.34 20.78
N TRP A 204 -12.14 11.08 21.88
CA TRP A 204 -12.42 10.59 23.25
C TRP A 204 -13.84 10.09 23.43
N LYS A 205 -14.83 10.89 23.00
CA LYS A 205 -16.26 10.60 23.13
C LYS A 205 -16.67 9.40 22.27
N ILE A 206 -16.20 9.36 21.02
CA ILE A 206 -16.50 8.30 20.07
C ILE A 206 -15.96 6.96 20.57
N LEU A 207 -14.78 6.95 21.21
CA LEU A 207 -14.16 5.75 21.77
C LEU A 207 -14.67 5.36 23.17
N SER A 208 -15.50 6.20 23.82
CA SER A 208 -16.03 5.94 25.17
C SER A 208 -17.48 5.46 25.18
N LEU A 209 -18.29 5.84 24.18
CA LEU A 209 -19.75 5.61 24.18
C LEU A 209 -20.16 4.13 24.21
N GLU A 210 -19.30 3.22 23.77
CA GLU A 210 -19.70 1.83 23.55
C GLU A 210 -19.61 0.93 24.79
N LYS A 211 -19.13 1.43 25.93
CA LYS A 211 -19.16 0.65 27.18
C LYS A 211 -20.49 0.80 27.95
N ASP A 212 -21.27 1.83 27.63
CA ASP A 212 -22.47 2.19 28.42
C ASP A 212 -23.79 1.70 27.78
N GLU A 213 -23.87 1.51 26.46
CA GLU A 213 -25.11 1.02 25.81
C GLU A 213 -25.39 -0.47 26.09
N GLU A 214 -24.38 -1.35 26.14
CA GLU A 214 -24.59 -2.77 26.46
C GLU A 214 -24.94 -3.03 27.93
N VAL A 215 -24.55 -2.13 28.85
CA VAL A 215 -24.89 -2.26 30.28
C VAL A 215 -26.25 -1.64 30.58
N ALA A 216 -26.62 -0.57 29.87
CA ALA A 216 -27.94 0.06 30.00
C ALA A 216 -29.06 -0.75 29.33
N SER A 217 -28.79 -1.45 28.22
CA SER A 217 -29.80 -2.27 27.54
C SER A 217 -30.10 -3.60 28.23
N VAL A 218 -29.26 -4.04 29.18
CA VAL A 218 -29.48 -5.27 29.97
C VAL A 218 -30.04 -4.95 31.37
N ALA A 219 -29.95 -3.69 31.82
CA ALA A 219 -30.49 -3.25 33.12
C ALA A 219 -31.84 -2.51 33.03
N GLY A 220 -32.33 -2.22 31.82
CA GLY A 220 -33.54 -1.39 31.59
C GLY A 220 -34.85 -2.13 31.31
N ASP A 221 -34.82 -3.39 30.86
CA ASP A 221 -36.04 -4.14 30.49
C ASP A 221 -36.38 -5.22 31.54
N VAL A 222 -36.79 -4.76 32.73
CA VAL A 222 -37.70 -5.52 33.59
C VAL A 222 -38.77 -4.56 34.08
N VAL A 223 -39.70 -4.21 33.19
CA VAL A 223 -41.03 -3.75 33.60
C VAL A 223 -42.05 -4.55 32.81
N VAL A 224 -42.81 -5.31 33.58
CA VAL A 224 -43.97 -6.12 33.22
C VAL A 224 -45.05 -5.23 32.64
N ASP A 225 -45.65 -5.63 31.51
CA ASP A 225 -47.05 -5.28 31.27
C ASP A 225 -47.79 -6.38 30.48
N ASP A 226 -49.04 -6.55 30.89
CA ASP A 226 -49.87 -7.75 30.78
C ASP A 226 -50.33 -8.15 29.37
N ASP A 227 -50.29 -9.46 29.11
CA ASP A 227 -51.01 -10.15 28.04
C ASP A 227 -52.48 -10.33 28.41
N VAL A 228 -53.41 -9.63 27.75
CA VAL A 228 -54.83 -10.05 27.68
C VAL A 228 -55.44 -9.73 26.31
N ASN A 229 -55.43 -10.71 25.39
CA ASN A 229 -56.64 -11.32 24.82
C ASN A 229 -56.32 -12.22 23.62
N LEU A 230 -56.54 -13.53 23.84
CA LEU A 230 -56.81 -14.52 22.80
C LEU A 230 -58.19 -14.24 22.18
N HIS A 231 -58.28 -14.17 20.85
CA HIS A 231 -59.32 -14.92 20.14
C HIS A 231 -58.85 -15.33 18.74
N ARG A 232 -58.88 -16.63 18.54
CA ARG A 232 -58.51 -17.41 17.38
C ARG A 232 -59.77 -17.68 16.56
N PHE A 233 -59.83 -17.24 15.31
CA PHE A 233 -60.67 -17.86 14.28
C PHE A 233 -60.06 -17.63 12.88
N SER A 234 -59.89 -18.71 12.13
CA SER A 234 -59.82 -18.75 10.66
C SER A 234 -60.95 -19.71 10.24
N PRO A 235 -61.71 -19.44 9.17
CA PRO A 235 -61.22 -19.83 7.84
C PRO A 235 -61.74 -18.98 6.64
N ALA A 236 -61.05 -19.16 5.50
CA ALA A 236 -61.49 -19.07 4.10
C ALA A 236 -62.46 -17.95 3.65
N THR A 237 -62.11 -17.23 2.57
CA THR A 237 -62.94 -16.94 1.36
C THR A 237 -62.09 -16.14 0.35
N MET A 238 -62.04 -16.58 -0.91
CA MET A 238 -61.60 -15.76 -2.06
C MET A 238 -62.71 -14.77 -2.43
N SER A 239 -62.40 -13.49 -2.69
CA SER A 239 -63.08 -12.69 -3.74
C SER A 239 -62.61 -11.22 -3.80
N HIS A 240 -62.50 -10.71 -5.04
CA HIS A 240 -62.47 -9.30 -5.51
C HIS A 240 -61.20 -8.45 -5.18
N VAL A 241 -60.40 -7.94 -6.13
CA VAL A 241 -60.64 -7.15 -7.37
C VAL A 241 -61.14 -5.72 -7.07
N THR A 242 -60.14 -4.82 -6.96
CA THR A 242 -59.96 -3.53 -7.68
C THR A 242 -60.80 -2.29 -7.32
N SER A 243 -60.07 -1.15 -7.41
CA SER A 243 -60.45 0.12 -8.06
C SER A 243 -61.09 1.18 -7.13
N MET A 244 -60.31 2.19 -6.73
CA MET A 244 -60.04 3.46 -7.46
C MET A 244 -61.26 4.37 -7.56
N ASN A 245 -61.11 5.60 -7.05
CA ASN A 245 -61.58 6.76 -7.78
C ASN A 245 -60.78 8.02 -7.42
N SER A 246 -60.06 8.56 -8.40
CA SER A 246 -59.99 10.00 -8.65
C SER A 246 -59.57 10.26 -10.10
N GLN A 247 -60.62 10.49 -10.90
CA GLN A 247 -60.76 11.52 -11.95
C GLN A 247 -60.01 11.39 -13.27
N GLU A 248 -60.75 10.83 -14.24
CA GLU A 248 -61.23 11.47 -15.48
C GLU A 248 -60.37 12.58 -16.13
N LEU A 249 -59.97 12.35 -17.38
CA LEU A 249 -60.59 13.04 -18.53
C LEU A 249 -60.26 12.34 -19.87
N GLY A 250 -61.31 11.78 -20.50
CA GLY A 250 -61.70 12.23 -21.83
C GLY A 250 -61.18 11.53 -23.09
N SER A 251 -61.90 10.47 -23.47
CA SER A 251 -62.49 10.22 -24.81
C SER A 251 -61.62 9.67 -25.96
N ALA A 252 -62.09 8.78 -26.83
CA ALA A 252 -63.22 7.84 -26.87
C ALA A 252 -63.15 7.01 -28.18
N VAL A 253 -63.81 5.84 -28.17
CA VAL A 253 -64.45 5.09 -29.29
C VAL A 253 -63.66 3.97 -30.02
N ASP A 254 -63.77 2.72 -29.53
CA ASP A 254 -64.49 1.52 -30.07
C ASP A 254 -64.62 1.24 -31.60
N PRO A 255 -65.04 0.03 -32.08
CA PRO A 255 -64.73 -1.36 -31.67
C PRO A 255 -64.69 -2.40 -32.87
N VAL A 256 -64.49 -3.70 -32.55
CA VAL A 256 -65.01 -4.94 -33.23
C VAL A 256 -64.45 -5.47 -34.59
N ARG A 257 -64.01 -6.76 -34.52
CA ARG A 257 -63.98 -7.91 -35.47
C ARG A 257 -63.82 -7.75 -37.00
N ALA A 258 -62.95 -8.64 -37.51
CA ALA A 258 -63.08 -9.56 -38.65
C ALA A 258 -62.12 -9.36 -39.86
N LEU A 259 -61.39 -10.45 -40.15
CA LEU A 259 -60.90 -10.97 -41.44
C LEU A 259 -60.85 -10.03 -42.66
N GLY A 260 -59.64 -9.90 -43.25
CA GLY A 260 -59.52 -9.53 -44.67
C GLY A 260 -58.16 -8.96 -45.10
N LEU A 261 -57.32 -9.83 -45.68
CA LEU A 261 -56.42 -9.56 -46.82
C LEU A 261 -55.39 -8.39 -46.80
N ARG A 262 -54.14 -8.81 -46.98
CA ARG A 262 -53.08 -8.27 -47.87
C ARG A 262 -52.30 -6.99 -47.49
N SER A 263 -50.99 -7.24 -47.31
CA SER A 263 -49.87 -6.74 -48.13
C SER A 263 -48.95 -5.65 -47.55
N ARG A 264 -47.68 -6.08 -47.41
CA ARG A 264 -46.39 -5.36 -47.53
C ARG A 264 -45.99 -4.37 -46.43
N ALA A 265 -44.73 -4.27 -46.01
CA ALA A 265 -43.50 -5.01 -46.29
C ALA A 265 -42.39 -4.54 -45.32
N ASN A 266 -41.31 -5.32 -45.32
CA ASN A 266 -39.98 -5.12 -44.70
C ASN A 266 -39.89 -5.45 -43.21
N SER A 267 -39.03 -6.34 -42.73
CA SER A 267 -38.10 -7.30 -43.36
C SER A 267 -37.56 -8.18 -42.21
N VAL A 268 -37.51 -9.50 -42.40
CA VAL A 268 -37.08 -10.51 -41.43
C VAL A 268 -35.93 -11.33 -42.04
N ASP A 269 -34.95 -11.64 -41.20
CA ASP A 269 -34.08 -12.82 -41.04
C ASP A 269 -33.70 -13.81 -42.18
N ILE A 270 -32.52 -14.43 -41.94
CA ILE A 270 -32.10 -15.84 -42.20
C ILE A 270 -31.44 -16.23 -43.54
N ASP A 271 -30.46 -17.13 -43.37
CA ASP A 271 -29.50 -17.81 -44.24
C ASP A 271 -29.98 -18.55 -45.52
N MET A 272 -29.05 -18.59 -46.51
CA MET A 272 -28.77 -19.62 -47.58
C MET A 272 -29.88 -19.97 -48.61
N PRO A 273 -29.65 -20.64 -49.78
CA PRO A 273 -28.44 -21.12 -50.50
C PRO A 273 -28.43 -20.96 -52.07
N ALA A 274 -27.37 -21.47 -52.73
CA ALA A 274 -27.24 -22.12 -54.07
C ALA A 274 -27.44 -21.35 -55.41
N ALA A 275 -26.44 -21.40 -56.32
CA ALA A 275 -26.43 -22.24 -57.55
C ALA A 275 -25.43 -21.80 -58.67
N TRP A 276 -24.49 -22.71 -58.99
CA TRP A 276 -24.08 -23.25 -60.31
C TRP A 276 -23.69 -22.37 -61.52
N SER A 277 -22.42 -22.54 -61.95
CA SER A 277 -21.90 -22.93 -63.29
C SER A 277 -20.48 -22.33 -63.47
N GLY A 278 -19.47 -22.92 -64.10
CA GLY A 278 -19.25 -24.19 -64.77
C GLY A 278 -17.77 -24.27 -65.20
N GLY A 279 -17.25 -25.49 -65.40
CA GLY A 279 -16.28 -25.79 -66.47
C GLY A 279 -14.76 -25.73 -66.22
N ILE A 280 -14.17 -26.93 -66.24
CA ILE A 280 -12.89 -27.34 -66.90
C ILE A 280 -11.61 -27.47 -66.03
N GLU A 281 -11.30 -28.77 -65.75
CA GLU A 281 -10.04 -29.56 -65.86
C GLU A 281 -8.69 -28.97 -65.37
N SER A 282 -7.75 -29.72 -64.76
CA SER A 282 -7.30 -31.09 -65.04
C SER A 282 -6.29 -31.59 -63.98
N MET A 283 -6.34 -32.92 -63.70
CA MET A 283 -5.24 -33.89 -63.48
C MET A 283 -4.17 -33.63 -62.37
N ARG A 284 -3.58 -34.60 -61.67
CA ARG A 284 -3.69 -36.07 -61.47
C ARG A 284 -2.61 -36.44 -60.43
N THR A 285 -2.74 -37.63 -59.82
CA THR A 285 -1.65 -38.52 -59.29
C THR A 285 -0.84 -38.05 -58.08
N SER A 286 -0.30 -38.88 -57.18
CA SER A 286 -0.44 -40.29 -56.76
C SER A 286 0.73 -40.55 -55.77
N ASN A 287 0.58 -41.53 -54.87
CA ASN A 287 1.67 -42.32 -54.25
C ASN A 287 2.58 -41.60 -53.24
N ALA A 288 3.27 -42.25 -52.32
CA ALA A 288 3.16 -43.53 -51.64
C ALA A 288 4.37 -43.54 -50.68
N SER A 289 4.16 -43.91 -49.43
CA SER A 289 5.21 -44.55 -48.62
C SER A 289 4.56 -45.34 -47.49
N ARG A 290 4.37 -46.63 -47.78
CA ARG A 290 4.32 -47.71 -46.79
C ARG A 290 5.71 -47.87 -46.20
N GLU A 291 5.79 -48.21 -44.92
CA GLU A 291 6.40 -49.46 -44.43
C GLU A 291 5.83 -49.75 -43.01
N VAL A 292 5.00 -50.81 -42.90
CA VAL A 292 5.23 -52.07 -42.12
C VAL A 292 4.85 -51.89 -40.64
N ALA A 293 3.62 -52.27 -40.21
CA ALA A 293 3.15 -53.62 -39.80
C ALA A 293 4.02 -54.19 -38.66
N GLU A 294 3.57 -54.70 -37.51
CA GLU A 294 2.40 -55.44 -37.02
C GLU A 294 2.36 -55.18 -35.48
N GLY A 295 1.31 -55.40 -34.69
CA GLY A 295 0.04 -56.07 -34.87
C GLY A 295 -0.74 -56.01 -33.55
N ALA A 296 -2.07 -56.19 -33.70
CA ALA A 296 -3.06 -56.73 -32.75
C ALA A 296 -2.98 -56.32 -31.26
N GLY A 297 -4.00 -55.75 -30.63
CA GLY A 297 -5.37 -55.53 -31.09
C GLY A 297 -6.31 -55.42 -29.90
N ILE A 298 -7.38 -54.64 -30.13
CA ILE A 298 -8.76 -54.89 -29.67
C ILE A 298 -9.03 -54.63 -28.17
N SER A 299 -10.02 -53.86 -27.74
CA SER A 299 -10.98 -52.98 -28.41
C SER A 299 -11.86 -52.32 -27.34
N VAL A 300 -12.19 -51.04 -27.55
CA VAL A 300 -13.58 -50.55 -27.64
C VAL A 300 -14.43 -50.66 -26.35
N SER A 301 -14.53 -49.51 -25.66
CA SER A 301 -15.78 -48.72 -25.49
C SER A 301 -16.69 -49.21 -24.35
N ARG A 302 -17.53 -48.40 -23.71
CA ARG A 302 -18.24 -47.19 -24.11
C ARG A 302 -18.91 -46.64 -22.84
N ASP A 303 -19.24 -45.34 -22.85
CA ASP A 303 -20.43 -44.66 -22.27
C ASP A 303 -21.05 -45.25 -20.98
N GLU A 304 -21.33 -44.49 -19.92
CA GLU A 304 -22.24 -43.35 -19.93
C GLU A 304 -22.24 -42.66 -18.56
N ALA A 305 -22.63 -41.39 -18.56
CA ALA A 305 -22.71 -40.52 -17.38
C ALA A 305 -23.96 -40.80 -16.51
N VAL A 306 -24.02 -40.12 -15.35
CA VAL A 306 -25.21 -39.48 -14.72
C VAL A 306 -25.50 -39.86 -13.25
N ILE A 307 -25.13 -38.92 -12.37
CA ILE A 307 -25.93 -38.23 -11.32
C ILE A 307 -26.48 -39.00 -10.08
N SER A 308 -26.11 -38.41 -8.93
CA SER A 308 -26.85 -38.20 -7.66
C SER A 308 -26.77 -39.16 -6.47
N ARG A 309 -26.24 -38.54 -5.40
CA ARG A 309 -26.44 -38.69 -3.95
C ARG A 309 -27.70 -39.44 -3.48
N SER A 310 -27.51 -40.30 -2.46
CA SER A 310 -28.40 -40.35 -1.28
C SER A 310 -27.78 -41.14 -0.09
N VAL A 311 -27.37 -40.41 0.94
CA VAL A 311 -27.80 -40.51 2.35
C VAL A 311 -28.42 -41.84 2.84
N VAL A 312 -27.75 -42.43 3.86
CA VAL A 312 -28.24 -43.19 5.05
C VAL A 312 -28.67 -44.66 4.90
N ARG A 313 -27.93 -45.56 5.59
CA ARG A 313 -28.45 -46.45 6.65
C ARG A 313 -27.34 -47.19 7.39
N GLY A 314 -27.51 -47.31 8.70
CA GLY A 314 -26.51 -47.83 9.64
C GLY A 314 -26.56 -49.32 9.93
N ILE A 315 -25.58 -49.70 10.75
CA ILE A 315 -25.56 -50.76 11.78
C ILE A 315 -25.73 -52.20 11.28
N ASN A 316 -24.60 -52.90 11.12
CA ASN A 316 -24.21 -54.07 11.91
C ASN A 316 -23.00 -54.79 11.29
N ASN A 317 -21.87 -54.84 12.01
CA ASN A 317 -21.36 -56.08 12.60
C ASN A 317 -19.89 -55.94 13.01
N LEU A 318 -19.65 -56.31 14.26
CA LEU A 318 -18.34 -56.60 14.82
C LEU A 318 -17.63 -57.67 13.98
N ARG A 319 -16.46 -57.33 13.47
CA ARG A 319 -15.34 -58.26 13.36
C ARG A 319 -14.06 -57.51 13.69
N SER A 320 -13.52 -57.86 14.85
CA SER A 320 -12.16 -57.54 15.27
C SER A 320 -11.16 -58.05 14.24
N SER A 321 -10.38 -57.13 13.66
CA SER A 321 -9.09 -57.42 13.06
C SER A 321 -8.16 -56.27 13.42
N PRO A 322 -7.05 -56.51 14.13
CA PRO A 322 -6.04 -55.49 14.35
C PRO A 322 -5.26 -55.33 13.04
N ARG A 323 -5.67 -54.37 12.22
CA ARG A 323 -4.83 -53.73 11.20
C ARG A 323 -4.92 -52.22 11.38
N GLY A 324 -4.50 -51.78 12.57
CA GLY A 324 -4.11 -50.41 12.82
C GLY A 324 -2.65 -50.19 12.40
N ASP A 325 -2.40 -48.98 11.94
CA ASP A 325 -1.19 -48.17 12.21
C ASP A 325 -0.31 -47.81 11.01
N ALA A 326 -0.22 -48.59 9.93
CA ALA A 326 0.72 -48.21 8.86
C ALA A 326 0.26 -47.01 7.98
N SER A 327 -1.05 -46.83 7.74
CA SER A 327 -1.54 -45.79 6.82
C SER A 327 -1.85 -44.45 7.48
N VAL A 328 -2.16 -44.42 8.78
CA VAL A 328 -2.42 -43.18 9.54
C VAL A 328 -1.10 -42.52 9.97
N GLN A 329 -0.09 -43.34 10.28
CA GLN A 329 1.21 -42.87 10.74
C GLN A 329 2.04 -42.23 9.61
N SER A 330 1.92 -42.74 8.37
CA SER A 330 2.59 -42.15 7.20
C SER A 330 2.08 -40.75 6.83
N SER A 331 0.78 -40.49 6.96
CA SER A 331 0.17 -39.18 6.71
C SER A 331 0.49 -38.15 7.79
N ASP A 332 0.55 -38.58 9.06
CA ASP A 332 0.89 -37.71 10.19
C ASP A 332 2.39 -37.37 10.22
N GLU A 333 3.27 -38.32 9.89
CA GLU A 333 4.71 -38.07 9.74
C GLU A 333 5.01 -37.13 8.56
N GLU A 334 4.36 -37.29 7.41
CA GLU A 334 4.58 -36.42 6.25
C GLU A 334 4.09 -34.99 6.51
N GLY A 335 2.97 -34.84 7.24
CA GLY A 335 2.47 -33.55 7.72
C GLY A 335 3.38 -32.88 8.77
N SER A 336 3.94 -33.68 9.68
CA SER A 336 4.87 -33.23 10.72
C SER A 336 6.20 -32.75 10.12
N ILE A 337 6.77 -33.49 9.17
CA ILE A 337 8.01 -33.11 8.46
C ILE A 337 7.82 -31.82 7.66
N LYS A 338 6.70 -31.67 6.94
CA LYS A 338 6.38 -30.43 6.20
C LYS A 338 6.23 -29.22 7.14
N THR A 339 5.64 -29.42 8.31
CA THR A 339 5.46 -28.38 9.33
C THR A 339 6.80 -27.96 9.95
N TRP A 340 7.66 -28.92 10.28
CA TRP A 340 8.99 -28.66 10.84
C TRP A 340 9.89 -27.94 9.84
N LYS A 341 9.92 -28.39 8.58
CA LYS A 341 10.64 -27.69 7.49
C LYS A 341 10.17 -26.24 7.33
N ARG A 342 8.85 -26.01 7.36
CA ARG A 342 8.30 -24.65 7.30
C ARG A 342 8.72 -23.81 8.51
N LEU A 343 8.74 -24.39 9.71
CA LEU A 343 9.16 -23.68 10.92
C LEU A 343 10.64 -23.29 10.84
N TRP A 344 11.53 -24.18 10.44
CA TRP A 344 12.96 -23.87 10.26
C TRP A 344 13.20 -22.81 9.19
N TRP A 345 12.48 -22.89 8.08
CA TRP A 345 12.55 -21.87 7.03
C TRP A 345 12.14 -20.49 7.59
N LYS A 346 11.03 -20.40 8.33
CA LYS A 346 10.62 -19.16 9.00
C LYS A 346 11.67 -18.65 9.97
N THR A 347 12.21 -19.53 10.82
CA THR A 347 13.28 -19.19 11.76
C THR A 347 14.50 -18.66 11.02
N GLY A 348 14.88 -19.28 9.91
CA GLY A 348 15.96 -18.82 9.03
C GLY A 348 15.70 -17.42 8.47
N VAL A 349 14.49 -17.14 7.99
CA VAL A 349 14.11 -15.80 7.51
C VAL A 349 14.28 -14.75 8.63
N TYR A 350 13.81 -15.05 9.84
CA TYR A 350 13.96 -14.14 10.97
C TYR A 350 15.42 -13.94 11.39
N ILE A 351 16.22 -15.01 11.42
CA ILE A 351 17.65 -14.94 11.76
C ILE A 351 18.39 -14.05 10.75
N VAL A 352 18.17 -14.24 9.45
CA VAL A 352 18.83 -13.43 8.41
C VAL A 352 18.39 -11.97 8.50
N THR A 353 17.10 -11.71 8.74
CA THR A 353 16.58 -10.35 8.92
C THR A 353 17.18 -9.68 10.16
N VAL A 354 17.23 -10.38 11.30
CA VAL A 354 17.84 -9.85 12.53
C VAL A 354 19.35 -9.64 12.34
N GLY A 355 20.02 -10.55 11.64
CA GLY A 355 21.44 -10.40 11.27
C GLY A 355 21.68 -9.16 10.41
N MET A 356 20.79 -8.88 9.45
CA MET A 356 20.82 -7.63 8.67
C MET A 356 20.68 -6.40 9.58
N LEU A 357 19.70 -6.38 10.49
CA LEU A 357 19.50 -5.25 11.41
C LEU A 357 20.71 -5.04 12.34
N ILE A 358 21.32 -6.12 12.82
CA ILE A 358 22.55 -6.05 13.63
C ILE A 358 23.70 -5.49 12.79
N ALA A 359 23.87 -5.94 11.54
CA ALA A 359 24.88 -5.42 10.63
C ALA A 359 24.72 -3.91 10.39
N LEU A 360 23.49 -3.44 10.19
CA LEU A 360 23.18 -2.01 10.08
C LEU A 360 23.56 -1.26 11.37
N LEU A 361 23.17 -1.78 12.54
CA LEU A 361 23.50 -1.19 13.85
C LEU A 361 25.00 -1.17 14.14
N MET A 362 25.78 -2.10 13.59
CA MET A 362 27.25 -2.10 13.70
C MET A 362 27.94 -1.10 12.76
N GLY A 363 27.17 -0.29 12.02
CA GLY A 363 27.69 0.70 11.09
C GLY A 363 28.25 0.10 9.80
N LEU A 364 27.92 -1.16 9.47
CA LEU A 364 28.29 -1.73 8.17
C LEU A 364 27.56 -1.01 7.03
N ASN A 365 28.11 -1.10 5.82
CA ASN A 365 27.54 -0.45 4.66
C ASN A 365 26.08 -0.92 4.46
N MET A 366 25.14 0.03 4.48
CA MET A 366 23.70 -0.26 4.46
C MET A 366 23.31 -1.00 3.17
N SER A 367 23.82 -0.48 2.05
CA SER A 367 23.98 -1.11 0.73
C SER A 367 24.09 -2.62 0.74
N TRP A 368 25.32 -3.00 0.99
CA TRP A 368 25.80 -4.37 0.98
C TRP A 368 25.12 -5.24 2.02
N SER A 369 24.79 -4.68 3.19
CA SER A 369 24.09 -5.42 4.25
C SER A 369 22.71 -5.90 3.79
N ALA A 370 21.93 -5.02 3.16
CA ALA A 370 20.60 -5.36 2.66
C ALA A 370 20.64 -6.31 1.45
N ILE A 371 21.57 -6.10 0.51
CA ILE A 371 21.74 -7.00 -0.64
C ILE A 371 22.18 -8.40 -0.18
N THR A 372 23.11 -8.47 0.77
CA THR A 372 23.58 -9.75 1.33
C THR A 372 22.45 -10.50 2.02
N ALA A 373 21.63 -9.80 2.80
CA ALA A 373 20.45 -10.39 3.43
C ALA A 373 19.43 -10.90 2.40
N ALA A 374 19.14 -10.10 1.37
CA ALA A 374 18.26 -10.49 0.27
C ALA A 374 18.78 -11.75 -0.45
N LEU A 375 20.07 -11.79 -0.79
CA LEU A 375 20.70 -12.95 -1.43
C LEU A 375 20.66 -14.18 -0.52
N ALA A 376 20.99 -14.03 0.76
CA ALA A 376 20.94 -15.11 1.73
C ALA A 376 19.53 -15.70 1.87
N LEU A 377 18.49 -14.87 1.86
CA LEU A 377 17.09 -15.31 1.90
C LEU A 377 16.68 -16.06 0.63
N VAL A 378 17.10 -15.56 -0.54
CA VAL A 378 16.86 -16.25 -1.83
C VAL A 378 17.51 -17.63 -1.84
N VAL A 379 18.76 -17.72 -1.39
CA VAL A 379 19.48 -19.00 -1.27
C VAL A 379 18.80 -19.92 -0.25
N LEU A 380 18.38 -19.38 0.90
CA LEU A 380 17.69 -20.13 1.97
C LEU A 380 16.34 -20.69 1.53
N ASP A 381 15.67 -20.09 0.54
CA ASP A 381 14.40 -20.62 0.02
C ASP A 381 14.58 -21.92 -0.78
N PHE A 382 15.80 -22.20 -1.29
CA PHE A 382 16.12 -23.35 -2.15
C PHE A 382 15.09 -23.60 -3.26
N LYS A 383 14.53 -22.51 -3.80
CA LYS A 383 13.47 -22.48 -4.80
C LYS A 383 13.77 -21.41 -5.84
N ASP A 384 13.02 -21.44 -6.94
CA ASP A 384 13.07 -20.38 -7.92
C ASP A 384 12.77 -19.02 -7.26
N ALA A 385 13.66 -18.05 -7.47
CA ALA A 385 13.55 -16.71 -6.92
C ALA A 385 12.46 -15.89 -7.62
N ARG A 386 12.04 -16.28 -8.85
CA ARG A 386 11.09 -15.51 -9.68
C ARG A 386 9.81 -15.11 -8.93
N PRO A 387 9.08 -16.00 -8.24
CA PRO A 387 7.84 -15.59 -7.55
C PRO A 387 8.08 -14.58 -6.42
N CYS A 388 9.28 -14.62 -5.81
CA CYS A 388 9.67 -13.62 -4.81
C CYS A 388 10.04 -12.29 -5.46
N LEU A 389 10.81 -12.36 -6.54
CA LEU A 389 11.29 -11.18 -7.26
C LEU A 389 10.16 -10.45 -8.00
N GLU A 390 9.11 -11.14 -8.44
CA GLU A 390 7.91 -10.55 -9.03
C GLU A 390 7.12 -9.67 -8.05
N LYS A 391 7.24 -9.92 -6.74
CA LYS A 391 6.62 -9.09 -5.70
C LYS A 391 7.40 -7.80 -5.40
N VAL A 392 8.63 -7.68 -5.89
CA VAL A 392 9.45 -6.48 -5.69
C VAL A 392 8.90 -5.33 -6.55
N SER A 393 8.86 -4.12 -6.00
CA SER A 393 8.38 -2.94 -6.71
C SER A 393 9.45 -2.34 -7.63
N TYR A 394 9.69 -2.95 -8.79
CA TYR A 394 10.61 -2.40 -9.81
C TYR A 394 10.21 -1.01 -10.27
N SER A 395 8.91 -0.72 -10.30
CA SER A 395 8.37 0.60 -10.61
C SER A 395 8.89 1.67 -9.67
N LEU A 396 9.18 1.34 -8.40
CA LEU A 396 9.78 2.27 -7.45
C LEU A 396 11.27 2.50 -7.76
N LEU A 397 12.05 1.46 -8.06
CA LEU A 397 13.46 1.60 -8.43
C LEU A 397 13.64 2.48 -9.69
N ILE A 398 12.82 2.25 -10.71
CA ILE A 398 12.80 3.05 -11.94
C ILE A 398 12.40 4.49 -11.64
N PHE A 399 11.42 4.69 -10.76
CA PHE A 399 11.00 6.02 -10.32
C PHE A 399 12.15 6.79 -9.65
N PHE A 400 12.95 6.15 -8.80
CA PHE A 400 14.14 6.78 -8.19
C PHE A 400 15.21 7.13 -9.21
N CYS A 401 15.48 6.25 -10.18
CA CYS A 401 16.43 6.55 -11.27
C CYS A 401 16.03 7.84 -12.00
N GLY A 402 14.77 7.94 -12.45
CA GLY A 402 14.29 9.13 -13.13
C GLY A 402 14.30 10.39 -12.24
N MET A 403 14.02 10.23 -10.95
CA MET A 403 13.99 11.33 -10.00
C MET A 403 15.39 11.88 -9.75
N PHE A 404 16.38 11.01 -9.53
CA PHE A 404 17.76 11.46 -9.31
C PHE A 404 18.29 12.25 -10.50
N ILE A 405 18.07 11.73 -11.71
CA ILE A 405 18.43 12.44 -12.96
C ILE A 405 17.72 13.79 -13.04
N THR A 406 16.40 13.81 -12.79
CA THR A 406 15.62 15.04 -12.92
C THR A 406 16.02 16.08 -11.88
N VAL A 407 16.25 15.67 -10.64
CA VAL A 407 16.64 16.58 -9.56
C VAL A 407 18.08 17.07 -9.75
N ASP A 408 19.02 16.23 -10.19
CA ASP A 408 20.38 16.66 -10.54
C ASP A 408 20.36 17.66 -11.70
N GLY A 409 19.62 17.37 -12.76
CA GLY A 409 19.43 18.28 -13.88
C GLY A 409 18.86 19.63 -13.44
N PHE A 410 17.86 19.61 -12.57
CA PHE A 410 17.29 20.85 -12.02
C PHE A 410 18.28 21.59 -11.12
N ASN A 411 19.09 20.90 -10.32
CA ASN A 411 20.15 21.51 -9.52
C ASN A 411 21.17 22.27 -10.41
N LYS A 412 21.51 21.73 -11.59
CA LYS A 412 22.41 22.38 -12.56
C LYS A 412 21.81 23.59 -13.29
N THR A 413 20.53 23.91 -13.10
CA THR A 413 19.95 25.18 -13.58
C THR A 413 20.40 26.38 -12.73
N GLY A 414 20.81 26.13 -11.47
CA GLY A 414 21.15 27.17 -10.49
C GLY A 414 19.95 27.76 -9.76
N ILE A 415 18.70 27.45 -10.14
CA ILE A 415 17.50 27.94 -9.45
C ILE A 415 17.49 27.53 -7.97
N PRO A 416 17.69 26.26 -7.59
CA PRO A 416 17.66 25.88 -6.18
C PRO A 416 18.76 26.58 -5.37
N SER A 417 19.93 26.84 -5.98
CA SER A 417 21.00 27.60 -5.35
C SER A 417 20.64 29.07 -5.15
N ALA A 418 20.04 29.72 -6.15
CA ALA A 418 19.59 31.11 -6.02
C ALA A 418 18.48 31.28 -4.97
N LEU A 419 17.53 30.34 -4.91
CA LEU A 419 16.49 30.33 -3.86
C LEU A 419 17.11 30.12 -2.47
N TRP A 420 18.08 29.22 -2.36
CA TRP A 420 18.78 29.00 -1.08
C TRP A 420 19.58 30.22 -0.65
N GLU A 421 20.32 30.89 -1.53
CA GLU A 421 21.06 32.12 -1.21
C GLU A 421 20.15 33.22 -0.62
N PHE A 422 18.88 33.28 -1.03
CA PHE A 422 17.89 34.20 -0.47
C PHE A 422 17.36 33.76 0.91
N VAL A 423 17.13 32.46 1.09
CA VAL A 423 16.54 31.88 2.30
C VAL A 423 17.58 31.67 3.42
N GLU A 424 18.81 31.33 3.05
CA GLU A 424 19.90 30.93 3.95
C GLU A 424 20.12 31.92 5.09
N PRO A 425 20.21 33.25 4.88
CA PRO A 425 20.48 34.20 5.97
C PRO A 425 19.44 34.15 7.09
N HIS A 426 18.22 33.71 6.79
CA HIS A 426 17.10 33.68 7.72
C HIS A 426 16.80 32.27 8.25
N ALA A 427 17.33 31.22 7.61
CA ALA A 427 17.00 29.82 7.85
C ALA A 427 18.17 28.99 8.41
N ARG A 428 19.20 29.67 8.93
CA ARG A 428 20.32 29.00 9.62
C ARG A 428 19.86 28.31 10.90
N ILE A 429 20.47 27.17 11.20
CA ILE A 429 20.08 26.36 12.37
C ILE A 429 20.71 26.83 13.69
N ASP A 430 21.54 27.88 13.64
CA ASP A 430 22.17 28.53 14.80
C ASP A 430 21.17 29.32 15.66
N SER A 431 19.99 29.64 15.12
CA SER A 431 18.94 30.41 15.78
C SER A 431 17.62 29.65 15.77
N ALA A 432 16.86 29.74 16.87
CA ALA A 432 15.51 29.18 16.97
C ALA A 432 14.57 29.72 15.87
N HIS A 433 14.73 30.98 15.49
CA HIS A 433 13.98 31.57 14.37
C HIS A 433 14.32 30.87 13.05
N GLY A 434 15.61 30.62 12.79
CA GLY A 434 16.03 30.01 11.54
C GLY A 434 15.65 28.53 11.44
N VAL A 435 15.72 27.78 12.53
CA VAL A 435 15.17 26.41 12.62
C VAL A 435 13.66 26.41 12.33
N ALA A 436 12.91 27.37 12.89
CA ALA A 436 11.48 27.48 12.65
C ALA A 436 11.15 27.81 11.18
N LEU A 437 11.89 28.74 10.56
CA LEU A 437 11.72 29.08 9.15
C LEU A 437 12.08 27.90 8.24
N LEU A 438 13.21 27.26 8.49
CA LEU A 438 13.63 26.05 7.76
C LEU A 438 12.58 24.95 7.86
N THR A 439 12.04 24.71 9.06
CA THR A 439 10.96 23.75 9.30
C THR A 439 9.73 24.09 8.47
N LEU A 440 9.32 25.37 8.44
CA LEU A 440 8.18 25.80 7.65
C LEU A 440 8.40 25.56 6.14
N VAL A 441 9.58 25.87 5.63
CA VAL A 441 9.96 25.61 4.23
C VAL A 441 9.89 24.11 3.94
N ILE A 442 10.46 23.25 4.80
CA ILE A 442 10.42 21.79 4.62
C ILE A 442 8.99 21.26 4.69
N LEU A 443 8.16 21.72 5.63
CA LEU A 443 6.76 21.30 5.77
C LEU A 443 5.95 21.61 4.49
N ILE A 444 6.11 22.83 3.95
CA ILE A 444 5.44 23.26 2.72
C ILE A 444 5.96 22.44 1.54
N LEU A 445 7.28 22.38 1.37
CA LEU A 445 7.89 21.74 0.21
C LEU A 445 7.62 20.23 0.21
N SER A 446 7.60 19.57 1.36
CA SER A 446 7.28 18.13 1.46
C SER A 446 5.83 17.83 1.07
N ASN A 447 4.89 18.74 1.34
CA ASN A 447 3.49 18.57 0.93
C ASN A 447 3.22 18.99 -0.53
N VAL A 448 4.07 19.84 -1.11
CA VAL A 448 3.95 20.34 -2.49
C VAL A 448 4.76 19.49 -3.47
N ALA A 449 6.04 19.26 -3.19
CA ALA A 449 7.01 18.52 -4.02
C ALA A 449 7.13 17.05 -3.68
N SER A 450 6.50 16.59 -2.60
CA SER A 450 6.74 15.30 -1.99
C SER A 450 8.08 15.24 -1.23
N ASN A 451 8.13 14.24 -0.39
CA ASN A 451 9.15 13.95 0.61
C ASN A 451 10.57 13.81 0.02
N VAL A 452 10.75 12.88 -0.94
CA VAL A 452 12.08 12.61 -1.53
C VAL A 452 12.64 13.79 -2.34
N PRO A 453 11.91 14.42 -3.28
CA PRO A 453 12.44 15.57 -4.02
C PRO A 453 12.82 16.73 -3.10
N THR A 454 12.05 16.99 -2.04
CA THR A 454 12.35 18.01 -1.04
C THR A 454 13.71 17.80 -0.41
N VAL A 455 14.01 16.57 0.01
CA VAL A 455 15.31 16.19 0.57
C VAL A 455 16.43 16.39 -0.44
N LEU A 456 16.26 15.93 -1.68
CA LEU A 456 17.29 16.05 -2.72
C LEU A 456 17.59 17.51 -3.12
N LEU A 457 16.60 18.40 -3.01
CA LEU A 457 16.77 19.82 -3.35
C LEU A 457 17.40 20.62 -2.20
N LEU A 458 17.00 20.34 -0.95
CA LEU A 458 17.42 21.12 0.22
C LEU A 458 18.63 20.52 0.94
N GLY A 459 18.74 19.19 1.01
CA GLY A 459 19.64 18.48 1.93
C GLY A 459 21.08 18.96 1.92
N ALA A 460 21.75 18.85 0.76
CA ALA A 460 23.14 19.27 0.62
C ALA A 460 23.37 20.75 0.97
N ARG A 461 22.37 21.62 0.72
CA ARG A 461 22.48 23.07 0.95
C ARG A 461 22.33 23.41 2.43
N VAL A 462 21.32 22.83 3.08
CA VAL A 462 21.10 22.98 4.52
C VAL A 462 22.30 22.43 5.29
N ALA A 463 22.79 21.24 4.90
CA ALA A 463 23.97 20.62 5.51
C ALA A 463 25.24 21.46 5.31
N ALA A 464 25.48 21.97 4.09
CA ALA A 464 26.64 22.82 3.82
C ALA A 464 26.60 24.12 4.64
N SER A 465 25.43 24.75 4.78
CA SER A 465 25.28 25.95 5.61
C SER A 465 25.52 25.66 7.10
N ALA A 466 25.00 24.54 7.61
CA ALA A 466 25.20 24.11 8.98
C ALA A 466 26.65 23.75 9.31
N LYS A 467 27.37 23.12 8.36
CA LYS A 467 28.78 22.74 8.48
C LYS A 467 29.71 23.94 8.72
N LEU A 468 29.32 25.13 8.25
CA LEU A 468 30.08 26.37 8.50
C LEU A 468 30.11 26.74 9.98
N THR A 469 29.10 26.33 10.74
CA THR A 469 29.04 26.51 12.20
C THR A 469 29.81 25.42 12.91
N SER A 470 29.46 24.14 12.68
CA SER A 470 30.22 23.00 13.21
C SER A 470 29.89 21.68 12.47
N PRO A 471 30.75 20.65 12.56
CA PRO A 471 30.43 19.31 12.05
C PRO A 471 29.22 18.64 12.72
N ASP A 472 28.95 18.97 14.00
CA ASP A 472 27.80 18.42 14.72
C ASP A 472 26.49 19.05 14.23
N GLU A 473 26.53 20.35 13.90
CA GLU A 473 25.40 21.06 13.27
C GLU A 473 25.07 20.49 11.88
N GLU A 474 26.06 20.05 11.10
CA GLU A 474 25.83 19.31 9.84
C GLU A 474 25.00 18.04 10.08
N THR A 475 25.35 17.27 11.13
CA THR A 475 24.58 16.07 11.49
C THR A 475 23.16 16.44 11.90
N LYS A 476 22.98 17.45 12.76
CA LYS A 476 21.65 17.93 13.18
C LYS A 476 20.80 18.39 12.02
N ALA A 477 21.37 19.12 11.05
CA ALA A 477 20.67 19.55 9.84
C ALA A 477 20.03 18.38 9.10
N TRP A 478 20.78 17.28 8.92
CA TRP A 478 20.27 16.06 8.29
C TRP A 478 19.18 15.38 9.11
N LEU A 479 19.34 15.31 10.44
CA LEU A 479 18.33 14.72 11.33
C LEU A 479 17.04 15.55 11.38
N ILE A 480 17.15 16.88 11.40
CA ILE A 480 16.02 17.81 11.29
C ILE A 480 15.31 17.59 9.97
N LEU A 481 16.06 17.53 8.86
CA LEU A 481 15.49 17.29 7.55
C LEU A 481 14.76 15.95 7.49
N ALA A 482 15.33 14.87 8.05
CA ALA A 482 14.71 13.55 8.11
C ALA A 482 13.41 13.55 8.91
N TRP A 483 13.44 14.16 10.10
CA TRP A 483 12.28 14.26 10.97
C TRP A 483 11.17 15.10 10.34
N VAL A 484 11.48 16.35 9.97
CA VAL A 484 10.48 17.30 9.48
C VAL A 484 9.89 16.83 8.15
N SER A 485 10.70 16.38 7.18
CA SER A 485 10.18 15.90 5.89
C SER A 485 9.31 14.64 6.04
N THR A 486 9.62 13.77 7.02
CA THR A 486 8.80 12.59 7.29
C THR A 486 7.49 12.92 7.99
N VAL A 487 7.56 13.70 9.07
CA VAL A 487 6.37 14.07 9.84
C VAL A 487 5.47 15.01 9.04
N ALA A 488 6.02 15.84 8.15
CA ALA A 488 5.26 16.67 7.20
C ALA A 488 4.22 15.89 6.41
N GLY A 489 4.50 14.61 6.14
CA GLY A 489 3.58 13.71 5.46
C GLY A 489 2.21 13.59 6.15
N ASN A 490 2.13 13.82 7.46
CA ASN A 490 0.88 13.77 8.23
C ASN A 490 -0.01 15.00 8.06
N LEU A 491 0.51 16.09 7.47
CA LEU A 491 -0.21 17.35 7.37
C LEU A 491 -1.46 17.21 6.51
N SER A 492 -1.34 16.55 5.36
CA SER A 492 -2.42 16.36 4.40
C SER A 492 -2.52 14.92 3.92
N LEU A 493 -3.68 14.52 3.41
CA LEU A 493 -3.87 13.17 2.85
C LEU A 493 -2.94 12.91 1.66
N LEU A 494 -2.57 13.95 0.91
CA LEU A 494 -1.66 13.87 -0.24
C LEU A 494 -0.18 13.99 0.17
N GLY A 495 0.11 14.37 1.41
CA GLY A 495 1.46 14.69 1.88
C GLY A 495 2.39 13.49 1.97
N SER A 496 1.86 12.26 2.02
CA SER A 496 2.68 11.04 2.04
C SER A 496 2.02 9.91 1.26
N ALA A 497 2.85 9.07 0.64
CA ALA A 497 2.41 7.83 0.01
C ALA A 497 1.70 6.91 1.02
N ALA A 498 2.14 6.88 2.27
CA ALA A 498 1.52 6.10 3.34
C ALA A 498 0.03 6.44 3.52
N ASN A 499 -0.30 7.73 3.56
CA ASN A 499 -1.69 8.19 3.74
C ASN A 499 -2.57 7.76 2.57
N LEU A 500 -2.06 7.87 1.35
CA LEU A 500 -2.73 7.41 0.12
C LEU A 500 -2.90 5.90 0.10
N ILE A 501 -1.89 5.14 0.53
CA ILE A 501 -1.95 3.68 0.64
C ILE A 501 -3.03 3.29 1.63
N VAL A 502 -3.03 3.85 2.84
CA VAL A 502 -4.08 3.55 3.84
C VAL A 502 -5.47 3.91 3.30
N CYS A 503 -5.62 5.06 2.64
CA CYS A 503 -6.90 5.47 2.03
C CYS A 503 -7.36 4.50 0.94
N GLU A 504 -6.47 4.11 0.03
CA GLU A 504 -6.79 3.22 -1.10
C GLU A 504 -7.08 1.80 -0.63
N GLN A 505 -6.26 1.27 0.29
CA GLN A 505 -6.45 -0.05 0.86
C GLN A 505 -7.72 -0.11 1.69
N ALA A 506 -8.02 0.95 2.46
CA ALA A 506 -9.26 1.03 3.19
C ALA A 506 -10.48 1.06 2.25
N ARG A 507 -10.38 1.70 1.09
CA ARG A 507 -11.45 1.71 0.09
C ARG A 507 -11.64 0.36 -0.59
N ARG A 508 -10.54 -0.37 -0.86
CA ARG A 508 -10.55 -1.65 -1.57
C ARG A 508 -10.92 -2.85 -0.70
N ALA A 509 -10.75 -2.75 0.61
CA ALA A 509 -11.00 -3.84 1.55
C ALA A 509 -12.49 -4.23 1.59
N GLN A 510 -12.96 -5.09 0.70
CA GLN A 510 -14.33 -5.63 0.71
C GLN A 510 -14.44 -6.77 1.74
N PRO A 511 -15.51 -6.85 2.56
CA PRO A 511 -16.70 -5.98 2.67
C PRO A 511 -16.56 -4.83 3.69
N PHE A 512 -15.34 -4.51 4.12
CA PHE A 512 -15.03 -3.57 5.20
C PHE A 512 -14.64 -2.16 4.73
N GLY A 513 -15.00 -1.82 3.49
CA GLY A 513 -14.50 -0.64 2.80
C GLY A 513 -14.84 0.66 3.54
N TYR A 514 -13.87 1.56 3.67
CA TYR A 514 -14.06 2.89 4.26
C TYR A 514 -13.38 3.96 3.41
N ASN A 515 -14.07 5.08 3.18
CA ASN A 515 -13.54 6.21 2.43
C ASN A 515 -13.09 7.33 3.38
N LEU A 516 -11.77 7.46 3.55
CA LEU A 516 -11.18 8.53 4.35
C LEU A 516 -11.15 9.84 3.55
N SER A 517 -11.97 10.82 3.97
CA SER A 517 -12.05 12.13 3.33
C SER A 517 -10.80 12.99 3.57
N PHE A 518 -10.38 13.74 2.54
CA PHE A 518 -9.28 14.71 2.59
C PHE A 518 -9.45 15.72 3.74
N PHE A 519 -10.62 16.34 3.87
CA PHE A 519 -10.88 17.35 4.91
C PHE A 519 -10.87 16.76 6.32
N SER A 520 -11.32 15.51 6.46
CA SER A 520 -11.26 14.80 7.74
C SER A 520 -9.81 14.58 8.18
N HIS A 521 -8.96 14.13 7.24
CA HIS A 521 -7.53 13.99 7.49
C HIS A 521 -6.88 15.34 7.79
N LEU A 522 -7.19 16.40 7.04
CA LEU A 522 -6.57 17.71 7.20
C LEU A 522 -6.87 18.34 8.58
N ARG A 523 -8.12 18.22 9.06
CA ARG A 523 -8.54 18.77 10.37
C ARG A 523 -7.74 18.20 11.55
N PHE A 524 -7.38 16.93 11.48
CA PHE A 524 -6.51 16.28 12.46
C PHE A 524 -5.03 16.48 12.14
N GLY A 525 -4.68 16.34 10.87
CA GLY A 525 -3.31 16.31 10.36
C GLY A 525 -2.56 17.60 10.60
N VAL A 526 -3.18 18.77 10.35
CA VAL A 526 -2.54 20.08 10.56
C VAL A 526 -2.11 20.28 12.02
N PRO A 527 -3.01 20.25 13.04
CA PRO A 527 -2.60 20.46 14.42
C PRO A 527 -1.66 19.37 14.93
N SER A 528 -1.91 18.09 14.60
CA SER A 528 -1.04 16.99 15.04
C SER A 528 0.38 17.12 14.49
N THR A 529 0.51 17.39 13.19
CA THR A 529 1.81 17.52 12.52
C THR A 529 2.63 18.65 13.11
N LEU A 530 2.04 19.83 13.33
CA LEU A 530 2.76 20.98 13.89
C LEU A 530 3.27 20.70 15.30
N ILE A 531 2.44 20.09 16.16
CA ILE A 531 2.82 19.77 17.54
C ILE A 531 3.91 18.70 17.58
N VAL A 532 3.72 17.60 16.85
CA VAL A 532 4.69 16.49 16.80
C VAL A 532 6.02 16.94 16.20
N THR A 533 5.98 17.75 15.14
CA THR A 533 7.17 18.32 14.52
C THR A 533 7.93 19.19 15.53
N ALA A 534 7.26 20.10 16.21
CA ALA A 534 7.88 20.99 17.19
C ALA A 534 8.55 20.23 18.35
N ILE A 535 7.88 19.22 18.90
CA ILE A 535 8.43 18.41 19.99
C ILE A 535 9.67 17.63 19.54
N GLY A 536 9.60 17.00 18.36
CA GLY A 536 10.75 16.28 17.84
C GLY A 536 11.93 17.19 17.49
N LEU A 537 11.68 18.41 17.00
CA LEU A 537 12.72 19.40 16.78
C LEU A 537 13.45 19.77 18.07
N LEU A 538 12.74 20.02 19.16
CA LEU A 538 13.36 20.34 20.46
C LEU A 538 14.29 19.21 20.92
N LEU A 539 13.89 17.96 20.71
CA LEU A 539 14.68 16.79 21.09
C LEU A 539 15.90 16.60 20.18
N ILE A 540 15.75 16.77 18.86
CA ILE A 540 16.86 16.66 17.90
C ILE A 540 17.86 17.79 18.09
N MET A 541 17.42 19.01 18.41
CA MET A 541 18.32 20.14 18.68
C MET A 541 19.14 19.95 19.97
N SER A 542 18.65 19.09 20.89
CA SER A 542 19.31 18.77 22.16
C SER A 542 20.26 17.55 22.10
N TYR A 543 20.25 16.83 20.99
CA TYR A 543 21.17 15.74 20.68
C TYR A 543 22.53 16.30 20.27
#